data_AF-A0A1V6Q4E7-F1
#
_entry.id   AF-A0A1V6Q4E7-F1
#
_cell.length_a   1.000
_cell.length_b   1.000
_cell.length_c   1.000
_cell.angle_alpha   90.00
_cell.angle_beta   90.00
_cell.angle_gamma   90.00
#
_symmetry.space_group_name_H-M   'P 1'
#
loop_
_entity.id
_entity.type
_entity.pdbx_description
1 polymer ?
#
loop_
_entity_poly.entity_id
_entity_poly.type
_entity_poly.pdbx_seq_one_letter_code
_entity_poly.pdbx_strand_id
1 'polypeptide(L)'
;MVLTALRGLLLWGNLALVASSNPNSQSLLQSSSQTPSSTSLQESFQVYQPVLFDPSGDNSCDVELLLMDHIFGASYGSPFVGDYKPPRCVFDTVRIKLKVTARGRQYDRLALMYLGDNEVFRTSTAEPTTNGIVWTYIKEMSQYNSLWQAPQKLIFDLGNIINDIYTGSFYVTLTAHFSYRQAARTADIILPISSKRSVSNSASSFSVPTDNTTVMVEIPAAAMRAVVSISACGQSEEEFWWSNVPNEDTQGFESTVGGLYGYTPFREVQLYIDGILAGLVWPFPIIFTGGVAPGYWRPIVGIDTFDLRQPEIDISPFLPMLQDGELHSFEIRVTGLNVSADGKATFANTVGSYWVVTGNIFLYLEEGYPSKDVTMKDSQGPQVEAPLPTFSISRKLARNQSGGNESLSYSVVAERTFRTKSSQFSWSQTLSFSNSGLLNRQGYSQVNKQLTTGKNIITERGDTPTSNSTSFKYPLVVNATYGITANGLTIDSWMLRGLNFETTGGPGISTYSLTSGPSYLRTTQSGKARYSSVTGGSSTSWGDTVEKYESETNGQAYQQSVHAINGTVVHNTGSQDKVQATPQDHESGRGSVKAILGKGPGSPAP
;
A
#
# COMPACT_ATOMS: atom_id res chain seq x y z
N MET A 1 16.76 -28.94 0.14
CA MET A 1 17.77 -29.98 0.48
C MET A 1 18.64 -29.51 1.64
N VAL A 2 18.13 -29.52 2.88
CA VAL A 2 18.93 -29.40 4.12
C VAL A 2 18.21 -30.20 5.20
N LEU A 3 18.79 -31.30 5.69
CA LEU A 3 18.18 -32.17 6.71
C LEU A 3 19.24 -32.95 7.52
N THR A 4 20.28 -32.27 8.03
CA THR A 4 21.37 -32.91 8.78
C THR A 4 22.04 -31.91 9.75
N ALA A 5 21.65 -31.91 11.03
CA ALA A 5 22.44 -31.40 12.17
C ALA A 5 21.71 -31.58 13.53
N LEU A 6 21.46 -32.81 13.99
CA LEU A 6 20.86 -33.00 15.33
C LEU A 6 21.17 -34.39 15.96
N ARG A 7 22.35 -34.54 16.56
CA ARG A 7 22.71 -35.64 17.49
C ARG A 7 23.80 -35.20 18.48
N GLY A 8 23.66 -35.62 19.73
CA GLY A 8 24.62 -35.38 20.83
C GLY A 8 24.28 -34.15 21.68
N LEU A 9 24.32 -34.19 23.02
CA LEU A 9 24.58 -35.31 23.93
C LEU A 9 23.66 -35.23 25.17
N LEU A 10 23.83 -36.12 26.14
CA LEU A 10 22.90 -36.38 27.26
C LEU A 10 23.57 -36.17 28.64
N LEU A 11 22.70 -35.99 29.66
CA LEU A 11 22.84 -36.37 31.09
C LEU A 11 23.44 -35.41 32.14
N TRP A 12 22.73 -35.40 33.29
CA TRP A 12 23.02 -34.94 34.68
C TRP A 12 22.91 -33.42 34.95
N GLY A 13 22.36 -32.96 36.11
CA GLY A 13 21.84 -33.70 37.28
C GLY A 13 20.86 -32.88 38.16
N ASN A 14 20.34 -33.50 39.24
CA ASN A 14 19.21 -33.00 40.06
C ASN A 14 19.59 -32.05 41.21
N LEU A 15 18.66 -31.15 41.61
CA LEU A 15 18.31 -30.82 43.01
C LEU A 15 16.99 -29.99 43.05
N ALA A 16 16.34 -29.84 44.22
CA ALA A 16 14.91 -29.49 44.31
C ALA A 16 14.44 -28.75 45.60
N LEU A 17 13.18 -28.26 45.58
CA LEU A 17 12.34 -27.79 46.71
C LEU A 17 12.77 -26.43 47.35
N VAL A 18 11.93 -25.59 48.01
CA VAL A 18 10.54 -25.67 48.59
C VAL A 18 9.73 -24.38 48.25
N ALA A 19 8.41 -24.37 48.51
CA ALA A 19 7.48 -23.20 48.48
C ALA A 19 7.85 -22.07 49.51
N SER A 20 7.22 -20.87 49.62
CA SER A 20 5.87 -20.35 49.23
C SER A 20 5.95 -18.82 48.89
N SER A 21 4.94 -17.93 48.85
CA SER A 21 3.48 -17.91 49.20
C SER A 21 2.74 -16.71 48.51
N ASN A 22 1.40 -16.69 48.63
CA ASN A 22 0.42 -15.66 48.16
C ASN A 22 0.10 -14.60 49.27
N PRO A 23 -0.83 -13.61 49.10
CA PRO A 23 -1.41 -12.99 47.89
C PRO A 23 -1.52 -11.43 47.94
N ASN A 24 -1.91 -10.77 46.82
CA ASN A 24 -3.09 -9.87 46.72
C ASN A 24 -3.10 -8.99 45.46
N SER A 25 -4.07 -9.23 44.56
CA SER A 25 -4.56 -8.28 43.54
C SER A 25 -5.85 -8.83 42.92
N GLN A 26 -7.02 -8.42 43.45
CA GLN A 26 -8.31 -8.78 42.86
C GLN A 26 -8.62 -7.85 41.68
N SER A 27 -8.40 -8.31 40.45
CA SER A 27 -9.04 -7.73 39.27
C SER A 27 -10.38 -8.43 39.01
N LEU A 28 -11.46 -7.64 38.97
CA LEU A 28 -12.80 -8.14 38.68
C LEU A 28 -12.94 -8.49 37.19
N LEU A 29 -12.54 -9.71 36.83
CA LEU A 29 -12.85 -10.31 35.53
C LEU A 29 -14.35 -10.64 35.45
N GLN A 30 -15.15 -9.66 35.05
CA GLN A 30 -16.52 -9.92 34.61
C GLN A 30 -16.49 -10.69 33.29
N SER A 31 -16.60 -12.01 33.38
CA SER A 31 -16.71 -12.90 32.23
C SER A 31 -18.07 -12.75 31.56
N SER A 32 -18.20 -11.79 30.63
CA SER A 32 -19.37 -11.65 29.76
C SER A 32 -19.39 -12.78 28.73
N SER A 33 -19.82 -13.96 29.15
CA SER A 33 -20.06 -15.11 28.28
C SER A 33 -21.25 -14.82 27.35
N GLN A 34 -20.98 -14.38 26.13
CA GLN A 34 -21.96 -14.37 25.05
C GLN A 34 -21.56 -15.43 24.01
N THR A 35 -22.43 -16.43 23.86
CA THR A 35 -22.34 -17.45 22.83
C THR A 35 -22.60 -16.85 21.45
N PRO A 36 -21.90 -17.30 20.41
CA PRO A 36 -22.18 -16.88 19.04
C PRO A 36 -23.08 -17.92 18.31
N SER A 37 -23.88 -17.48 17.33
CA SER A 37 -25.04 -18.25 16.80
C SER A 37 -25.56 -17.93 15.37
N SER A 38 -24.69 -17.86 14.37
CA SER A 38 -25.04 -17.98 12.93
C SER A 38 -23.81 -18.29 12.06
N THR A 39 -24.02 -18.73 10.82
CA THR A 39 -22.97 -19.08 9.84
C THR A 39 -22.63 -17.95 8.86
N SER A 40 -23.01 -16.71 9.18
CA SER A 40 -22.78 -15.53 8.34
C SER A 40 -21.29 -15.24 8.10
N LEU A 41 -20.98 -14.77 6.89
CA LEU A 41 -19.68 -14.18 6.57
C LEU A 41 -19.47 -12.93 7.44
N GLN A 42 -18.26 -12.75 7.97
CA GLN A 42 -17.88 -11.52 8.66
C GLN A 42 -17.66 -10.40 7.64
N GLU A 43 -18.38 -9.30 7.78
CA GLU A 43 -18.10 -8.09 7.01
C GLU A 43 -16.71 -7.54 7.38
N SER A 44 -15.90 -7.22 6.38
CA SER A 44 -14.63 -6.50 6.53
C SER A 44 -14.68 -5.23 5.67
N PHE A 45 -14.14 -4.13 6.17
CA PHE A 45 -14.25 -2.83 5.50
C PHE A 45 -13.05 -1.92 5.77
N GLN A 46 -12.77 -1.04 4.82
CA GLN A 46 -11.93 0.14 5.02
C GLN A 46 -12.82 1.31 5.47
N VAL A 47 -12.31 2.23 6.28
CA VAL A 47 -13.00 3.50 6.56
C VAL A 47 -12.64 4.50 5.45
N TYR A 48 -13.65 4.99 4.72
CA TYR A 48 -13.47 5.98 3.65
C TYR A 48 -14.75 6.79 3.45
N GLN A 49 -14.63 7.99 2.86
CA GLN A 49 -15.79 8.79 2.46
C GLN A 49 -16.59 8.02 1.38
N PRO A 50 -17.87 7.70 1.60
CA PRO A 50 -18.64 6.86 0.69
C PRO A 50 -18.76 7.45 -0.72
N VAL A 51 -18.39 6.66 -1.72
CA VAL A 51 -18.58 6.98 -3.13
C VAL A 51 -19.98 6.53 -3.56
N LEU A 52 -20.84 7.45 -3.99
CA LEU A 52 -22.18 7.15 -4.47
C LEU A 52 -22.11 6.29 -5.75
N PHE A 53 -22.50 5.02 -5.65
CA PHE A 53 -22.59 4.11 -6.80
C PHE A 53 -23.95 4.16 -7.51
N ASP A 54 -24.99 4.66 -6.83
CA ASP A 54 -26.35 4.46 -7.28
C ASP A 54 -26.71 5.30 -8.53
N PRO A 55 -27.62 4.77 -9.39
CA PRO A 55 -28.14 5.46 -10.57
C PRO A 55 -28.76 6.81 -10.19
N SER A 56 -28.41 7.87 -10.92
CA SER A 56 -29.01 9.19 -10.73
C SER A 56 -30.37 9.34 -11.41
N GLY A 57 -30.80 8.38 -12.23
CA GLY A 57 -32.14 8.34 -12.81
C GLY A 57 -32.43 9.42 -13.86
N ASP A 58 -31.37 10.04 -14.40
CA ASP A 58 -31.47 11.07 -15.46
C ASP A 58 -30.92 10.53 -16.79
N ASN A 59 -31.49 11.01 -17.90
CA ASN A 59 -31.72 10.21 -19.11
C ASN A 59 -30.56 10.18 -20.12
N SER A 60 -29.35 10.55 -19.71
CA SER A 60 -28.17 10.71 -20.58
C SER A 60 -27.38 9.41 -20.76
N CYS A 61 -26.99 8.77 -19.66
CA CYS A 61 -26.38 7.45 -19.60
C CYS A 61 -26.46 6.94 -18.15
N ASP A 62 -26.94 5.72 -17.96
CA ASP A 62 -27.10 5.10 -16.63
C ASP A 62 -27.05 3.57 -16.80
N VAL A 63 -25.84 3.00 -16.81
CA VAL A 63 -25.61 1.60 -17.20
C VAL A 63 -24.69 0.89 -16.22
N GLU A 64 -25.16 -0.22 -15.63
CA GLU A 64 -24.33 -1.15 -14.86
C GLU A 64 -23.85 -2.31 -15.76
N LEU A 65 -22.55 -2.59 -15.79
CA LEU A 65 -21.93 -3.70 -16.52
C LEU A 65 -21.14 -4.60 -15.56
N LEU A 66 -21.44 -5.90 -15.59
CA LEU A 66 -20.60 -6.93 -14.96
C LEU A 66 -19.30 -7.07 -15.76
N LEU A 67 -18.15 -6.78 -15.14
CA LEU A 67 -16.83 -6.83 -15.76
C LEU A 67 -16.08 -8.13 -15.46
N MET A 68 -16.33 -8.73 -14.30
CA MET A 68 -15.76 -10.01 -13.89
C MET A 68 -16.68 -10.68 -12.86
N ASP A 69 -16.87 -11.99 -12.98
CA ASP A 69 -17.29 -12.87 -11.89
C ASP A 69 -16.36 -14.09 -11.93
N HIS A 70 -15.50 -14.25 -10.91
CA HIS A 70 -14.37 -15.17 -10.98
C HIS A 70 -13.95 -15.74 -9.61
N ILE A 71 -13.28 -16.90 -9.62
CA ILE A 71 -12.83 -17.61 -8.42
C ILE A 71 -11.31 -17.77 -8.45
N PHE A 72 -10.62 -16.89 -7.74
CA PHE A 72 -9.16 -16.91 -7.59
C PHE A 72 -8.77 -17.96 -6.54
N GLY A 73 -8.71 -19.21 -6.98
CA GLY A 73 -8.19 -20.36 -6.23
C GLY A 73 -6.69 -20.55 -6.44
N ALA A 74 -6.31 -21.41 -7.38
CA ALA A 74 -4.93 -21.61 -7.80
C ALA A 74 -4.59 -20.69 -9.00
N SER A 75 -4.69 -19.37 -8.79
CA SER A 75 -4.57 -18.32 -9.81
C SER A 75 -3.18 -17.67 -9.92
N TYR A 76 -2.17 -18.21 -9.24
CA TYR A 76 -0.82 -17.64 -9.27
C TYR A 76 -0.23 -17.61 -10.70
N GLY A 77 0.07 -16.42 -11.22
CA GLY A 77 0.51 -16.22 -12.61
C GLY A 77 -0.58 -16.50 -13.65
N SER A 78 -1.84 -16.59 -13.25
CA SER A 78 -3.01 -16.86 -14.09
C SER A 78 -4.13 -15.88 -13.75
N PRO A 79 -4.04 -14.61 -14.22
CA PRO A 79 -5.02 -13.58 -13.94
C PRO A 79 -6.36 -13.84 -14.64
N PHE A 80 -7.43 -13.20 -14.18
CA PHE A 80 -8.64 -13.08 -15.00
C PHE A 80 -8.36 -12.15 -16.18
N VAL A 81 -8.85 -12.52 -17.36
CA VAL A 81 -8.79 -11.69 -18.58
C VAL A 81 -10.15 -11.72 -19.27
N GLY A 82 -10.70 -10.54 -19.55
CA GLY A 82 -11.96 -10.38 -20.29
C GLY A 82 -11.89 -9.23 -21.29
N ASP A 83 -12.67 -9.32 -22.36
CA ASP A 83 -12.78 -8.25 -23.37
C ASP A 83 -13.81 -7.20 -22.93
N TYR A 84 -13.33 -6.07 -22.41
CA TYR A 84 -14.17 -4.92 -22.10
C TYR A 84 -14.61 -4.18 -23.38
N LYS A 85 -15.86 -3.69 -23.37
CA LYS A 85 -16.45 -2.85 -24.41
C LYS A 85 -17.31 -1.76 -23.76
N PRO A 86 -17.22 -0.49 -24.18
CA PRO A 86 -18.03 0.59 -23.62
C PRO A 86 -19.54 0.40 -23.83
N PRO A 87 -20.38 0.93 -22.92
CA PRO A 87 -21.82 1.00 -23.13
C PRO A 87 -22.16 1.91 -24.32
N ARG A 88 -23.36 1.74 -24.89
CA ARG A 88 -23.83 2.53 -26.04
C ARG A 88 -24.50 3.85 -25.63
N CYS A 89 -23.90 4.58 -24.71
CA CYS A 89 -24.29 5.95 -24.34
C CYS A 89 -23.07 6.80 -23.98
N VAL A 90 -23.23 8.12 -23.98
CA VAL A 90 -22.15 9.06 -23.64
C VAL A 90 -22.04 9.16 -22.13
N PHE A 91 -20.88 8.83 -21.56
CA PHE A 91 -20.60 8.89 -20.13
C PHE A 91 -19.36 9.75 -19.85
N ASP A 92 -19.31 10.33 -18.66
CA ASP A 92 -18.16 11.06 -18.11
C ASP A 92 -17.78 10.58 -16.70
N THR A 93 -18.60 9.70 -16.11
CA THR A 93 -18.47 9.21 -14.75
C THR A 93 -18.44 7.70 -14.79
N VAL A 94 -17.35 7.09 -14.33
CA VAL A 94 -17.20 5.64 -14.19
C VAL A 94 -16.83 5.29 -12.76
N ARG A 95 -17.57 4.35 -12.15
CA ARG A 95 -17.33 3.88 -10.77
C ARG A 95 -17.34 2.36 -10.76
N ILE A 96 -16.41 1.74 -10.05
CA ILE A 96 -16.41 0.27 -9.87
C ILE A 96 -16.82 -0.13 -8.47
N LYS A 97 -17.52 -1.25 -8.37
CA LYS A 97 -17.88 -1.96 -7.14
C LYS A 97 -17.19 -3.31 -7.18
N LEU A 98 -16.13 -3.46 -6.39
CA LEU A 98 -15.43 -4.72 -6.19
C LEU A 98 -16.03 -5.39 -4.95
N LYS A 99 -16.67 -6.55 -5.13
CA LYS A 99 -17.18 -7.39 -4.04
C LYS A 99 -16.37 -8.68 -3.96
N VAL A 100 -15.90 -9.02 -2.77
CA VAL A 100 -15.12 -10.23 -2.51
C VAL A 100 -15.74 -11.04 -1.38
N THR A 101 -15.77 -12.36 -1.53
CA THR A 101 -16.03 -13.29 -0.43
C THR A 101 -14.97 -14.40 -0.41
N ALA A 102 -14.60 -14.87 0.78
CA ALA A 102 -13.60 -15.92 0.94
C ALA A 102 -13.81 -16.67 2.27
N ARG A 103 -13.50 -17.97 2.30
CA ARG A 103 -13.62 -18.84 3.49
C ARG A 103 -12.51 -19.88 3.46
N GLY A 104 -12.00 -20.27 4.62
CA GLY A 104 -10.83 -21.15 4.76
C GLY A 104 -9.60 -20.36 5.20
N ARG A 105 -8.44 -21.01 5.26
CA ARG A 105 -7.19 -20.35 5.64
C ARG A 105 -6.53 -19.72 4.42
N GLN A 106 -6.29 -18.41 4.46
CA GLN A 106 -5.52 -17.68 3.45
C GLN A 106 -4.93 -16.43 4.09
N TYR A 107 -3.81 -15.93 3.58
CA TYR A 107 -3.30 -14.60 3.92
C TYR A 107 -3.92 -13.54 3.01
N ASP A 108 -3.53 -12.28 3.19
CA ASP A 108 -3.85 -11.24 2.21
C ASP A 108 -3.17 -11.52 0.86
N ARG A 109 -3.76 -10.96 -0.20
CA ARG A 109 -3.27 -11.07 -1.57
C ARG A 109 -3.36 -9.70 -2.22
N LEU A 110 -2.20 -9.17 -2.61
CA LEU A 110 -2.13 -8.03 -3.53
C LEU A 110 -2.84 -8.41 -4.84
N ALA A 111 -3.69 -7.52 -5.33
CA ALA A 111 -4.39 -7.64 -6.60
C ALA A 111 -4.27 -6.35 -7.41
N LEU A 112 -4.17 -6.50 -8.73
CA LEU A 112 -3.88 -5.43 -9.68
C LEU A 112 -4.83 -5.52 -10.88
N MET A 113 -5.51 -4.42 -11.17
CA MET A 113 -6.46 -4.31 -12.27
C MET A 113 -5.90 -3.39 -13.37
N TYR A 114 -5.92 -3.88 -14.60
CA TYR A 114 -5.46 -3.17 -15.78
C TYR A 114 -6.59 -2.93 -16.79
N LEU A 115 -6.55 -1.77 -17.44
CA LEU A 115 -7.20 -1.55 -18.73
C LEU A 115 -6.10 -1.50 -19.79
N GLY A 116 -6.07 -2.54 -20.62
CA GLY A 116 -4.95 -2.83 -21.50
C GLY A 116 -3.70 -3.03 -20.66
N ASP A 117 -2.76 -2.10 -20.79
CA ASP A 117 -1.47 -2.10 -20.07
C ASP A 117 -1.34 -1.01 -19.00
N ASN A 118 -2.37 -0.19 -18.78
CA ASN A 118 -2.42 0.83 -17.73
C ASN A 118 -2.98 0.25 -16.44
N GLU A 119 -2.33 0.48 -15.31
CA GLU A 119 -2.79 0.00 -14.00
C GLU A 119 -3.76 1.00 -13.37
N VAL A 120 -5.05 0.64 -13.34
CA VAL A 120 -6.11 1.57 -12.94
C VAL A 120 -6.51 1.42 -11.46
N PHE A 121 -6.24 0.26 -10.84
CA PHE A 121 -6.60 -0.02 -9.45
C PHE A 121 -5.67 -1.10 -8.85
N ARG A 122 -5.21 -0.87 -7.61
CA ARG A 122 -4.41 -1.80 -6.82
C ARG A 122 -5.00 -1.92 -5.42
N THR A 123 -5.13 -3.15 -4.93
CA THR A 123 -5.86 -3.48 -3.70
C THR A 123 -5.20 -4.68 -3.01
N SER A 124 -5.45 -4.93 -1.72
CA SER A 124 -5.14 -6.21 -1.08
C SER A 124 -6.36 -6.77 -0.35
N THR A 125 -6.56 -8.08 -0.46
CA THR A 125 -7.70 -8.78 0.15
C THR A 125 -7.60 -8.85 1.66
N ALA A 126 -8.70 -8.63 2.39
CA ALA A 126 -8.76 -8.97 3.80
C ALA A 126 -8.50 -10.48 4.04
N GLU A 127 -7.74 -10.84 5.09
CA GLU A 127 -7.58 -12.23 5.53
C GLU A 127 -8.94 -12.85 5.92
N PRO A 128 -9.30 -14.03 5.41
CA PRO A 128 -10.52 -14.72 5.83
C PRO A 128 -10.53 -15.15 7.30
N THR A 129 -11.69 -15.65 7.73
CA THR A 129 -11.89 -16.35 9.02
C THR A 129 -12.46 -17.75 8.78
N THR A 130 -12.60 -18.55 9.85
CA THR A 130 -13.26 -19.87 9.82
C THR A 130 -14.66 -19.79 9.21
N ASN A 131 -15.44 -18.76 9.60
CA ASN A 131 -16.80 -18.54 9.11
C ASN A 131 -16.81 -17.89 7.72
N GLY A 132 -15.66 -17.38 7.27
CA GLY A 132 -15.48 -16.64 6.03
C GLY A 132 -15.78 -15.15 6.18
N ILE A 133 -15.39 -14.39 5.16
CA ILE A 133 -15.53 -12.93 5.09
C ILE A 133 -16.32 -12.51 3.85
N VAL A 134 -16.89 -11.31 3.93
CA VAL A 134 -17.36 -10.53 2.79
C VAL A 134 -16.79 -9.12 2.91
N TRP A 135 -16.39 -8.53 1.79
CA TRP A 135 -16.12 -7.09 1.73
C TRP A 135 -16.58 -6.50 0.40
N THR A 136 -16.79 -5.19 0.38
CA THR A 136 -17.11 -4.45 -0.85
C THR A 136 -16.42 -3.09 -0.80
N TYR A 137 -15.75 -2.73 -1.88
CA TYR A 137 -15.14 -1.42 -2.07
C TYR A 137 -15.71 -0.74 -3.32
N ILE A 138 -15.97 0.56 -3.22
CA ILE A 138 -16.49 1.37 -4.32
C ILE A 138 -15.45 2.43 -4.66
N LYS A 139 -14.90 2.37 -5.88
CA LYS A 139 -13.82 3.25 -6.35
C LYS A 139 -14.28 4.19 -7.45
N GLU A 140 -13.81 5.43 -7.38
CA GLU A 140 -13.89 6.45 -8.42
C GLU A 140 -12.90 6.12 -9.55
N MET A 141 -13.39 5.92 -10.78
CA MET A 141 -12.62 5.46 -11.95
C MET A 141 -12.68 6.43 -13.15
N SER A 142 -13.23 7.62 -12.96
CA SER A 142 -13.46 8.61 -14.03
C SER A 142 -12.16 9.26 -14.48
N GLN A 143 -11.14 9.36 -13.62
CA GLN A 143 -9.78 9.80 -14.03
C GLN A 143 -9.19 8.96 -15.17
N TYR A 144 -9.70 7.74 -15.40
CA TYR A 144 -9.32 6.84 -16.51
C TYR A 144 -10.27 6.87 -17.72
N ASN A 145 -11.13 7.88 -17.87
CA ASN A 145 -12.18 7.96 -18.91
C ASN A 145 -11.70 7.67 -20.35
N SER A 146 -10.54 8.19 -20.76
CA SER A 146 -9.98 7.95 -22.10
C SER A 146 -9.64 6.48 -22.37
N LEU A 147 -9.43 5.66 -21.33
CA LEU A 147 -9.34 4.21 -21.43
C LEU A 147 -10.74 3.58 -21.53
N TRP A 148 -11.68 4.00 -20.68
CA TRP A 148 -13.04 3.46 -20.68
C TRP A 148 -13.80 3.68 -21.99
N GLN A 149 -13.45 4.69 -22.80
CA GLN A 149 -14.11 4.98 -24.08
C GLN A 149 -13.83 3.97 -25.21
N ALA A 150 -12.86 3.06 -25.06
CA ALA A 150 -12.45 2.13 -26.13
C ALA A 150 -12.57 0.64 -25.72
N PRO A 151 -12.93 -0.26 -26.66
CA PRO A 151 -12.79 -1.71 -26.46
C PRO A 151 -11.34 -2.12 -26.20
N GLN A 152 -11.09 -2.88 -25.13
CA GLN A 152 -9.76 -3.36 -24.75
C GLN A 152 -9.84 -4.53 -23.77
N LYS A 153 -8.70 -5.15 -23.43
CA LYS A 153 -8.65 -6.16 -22.37
C LYS A 153 -8.81 -5.50 -21.00
N LEU A 154 -9.64 -6.09 -20.17
CA LEU A 154 -9.59 -5.93 -18.72
C LEU A 154 -8.84 -7.13 -18.16
N ILE A 155 -7.79 -6.86 -17.39
CA ILE A 155 -7.00 -7.90 -16.71
C ILE A 155 -7.10 -7.65 -15.21
N PHE A 156 -7.46 -8.67 -14.43
CA PHE A 156 -7.50 -8.61 -12.98
C PHE A 156 -6.61 -9.73 -12.42
N ASP A 157 -5.41 -9.36 -11.97
CA ASP A 157 -4.48 -10.27 -11.35
C ASP A 157 -4.71 -10.32 -9.84
N LEU A 158 -4.84 -11.54 -9.31
CA LEU A 158 -4.90 -11.85 -7.88
C LEU A 158 -4.24 -13.22 -7.74
N GLY A 159 -2.91 -13.22 -7.59
CA GLY A 159 -2.11 -14.44 -7.53
C GLY A 159 -2.34 -15.22 -6.23
N ASN A 160 -3.19 -16.25 -6.27
CA ASN A 160 -3.53 -17.07 -5.11
C ASN A 160 -3.05 -18.53 -5.26
N ILE A 161 -2.83 -19.20 -4.12
CA ILE A 161 -2.31 -20.57 -4.03
C ILE A 161 -3.20 -21.36 -3.06
N ILE A 162 -3.58 -22.57 -3.47
CA ILE A 162 -4.36 -23.52 -2.66
C ILE A 162 -3.52 -24.78 -2.37
N ASN A 163 -3.51 -25.22 -1.11
CA ASN A 163 -2.89 -26.48 -0.65
C ASN A 163 -3.41 -26.86 0.77
N ASP A 164 -2.84 -27.91 1.37
CA ASP A 164 -3.13 -28.42 2.73
C ASP A 164 -3.06 -27.40 3.88
N ILE A 165 -2.49 -26.22 3.64
CA ILE A 165 -2.38 -25.11 4.60
C ILE A 165 -3.24 -23.93 4.15
N TYR A 166 -3.19 -23.57 2.86
CA TYR A 166 -3.93 -22.46 2.28
C TYR A 166 -5.18 -22.99 1.58
N THR A 167 -6.33 -22.96 2.26
CA THR A 167 -7.58 -23.54 1.76
C THR A 167 -8.58 -22.49 1.25
N GLY A 168 -8.28 -21.19 1.38
CA GLY A 168 -9.17 -20.11 0.99
C GLY A 168 -9.00 -19.63 -0.46
N SER A 169 -10.03 -19.85 -1.28
CA SER A 169 -10.20 -19.17 -2.58
C SER A 169 -10.97 -17.85 -2.40
N PHE A 170 -10.67 -16.85 -3.23
CA PHE A 170 -11.43 -15.60 -3.30
C PHE A 170 -12.44 -15.65 -4.43
N TYR A 171 -13.72 -15.50 -4.10
CA TYR A 171 -14.82 -15.34 -5.05
C TYR A 171 -15.03 -13.84 -5.24
N VAL A 172 -14.85 -13.35 -6.46
CA VAL A 172 -14.71 -11.92 -6.76
C VAL A 172 -15.67 -11.53 -7.88
N THR A 173 -16.54 -10.57 -7.59
CA THR A 173 -17.42 -9.94 -8.55
C THR A 173 -17.01 -8.48 -8.70
N LEU A 174 -16.75 -8.03 -9.93
CA LEU A 174 -16.41 -6.64 -10.27
C LEU A 174 -17.46 -6.09 -11.23
N THR A 175 -18.10 -4.99 -10.83
CA THR A 175 -19.14 -4.33 -11.61
C THR A 175 -18.78 -2.86 -11.83
N ALA A 176 -18.98 -2.33 -13.02
CA ALA A 176 -18.83 -0.90 -13.32
C ALA A 176 -20.18 -0.23 -13.56
N HIS A 177 -20.37 0.94 -12.98
CA HIS A 177 -21.46 1.87 -13.27
C HIS A 177 -20.94 3.01 -14.15
N PHE A 178 -21.62 3.25 -15.26
CA PHE A 178 -21.34 4.30 -16.24
C PHE A 178 -22.49 5.31 -16.21
N SER A 179 -22.16 6.59 -15.97
CA SER A 179 -23.13 7.67 -16.01
C SER A 179 -22.55 8.97 -16.56
N TYR A 180 -23.41 9.95 -16.84
CA TYR A 180 -23.03 11.29 -17.26
C TYR A 180 -23.50 12.31 -16.23
N ARG A 181 -22.57 12.95 -15.52
CA ARG A 181 -22.85 13.82 -14.36
C ARG A 181 -22.18 15.20 -14.43
N GLN A 182 -21.63 15.58 -15.59
CA GLN A 182 -20.77 16.75 -15.79
C GLN A 182 -19.54 16.68 -14.88
N ALA A 183 -18.81 15.56 -15.00
CA ALA A 183 -17.60 15.29 -14.22
C ALA A 183 -16.50 16.34 -14.48
N ALA A 184 -15.55 16.44 -13.55
CA ALA A 184 -14.36 17.27 -13.73
C ALA A 184 -13.53 16.80 -14.94
N ARG A 185 -12.69 17.70 -15.49
CA ARG A 185 -11.79 17.36 -16.62
C ARG A 185 -10.97 16.10 -16.31
N THR A 186 -10.78 15.27 -17.31
CA THR A 186 -9.99 14.03 -17.26
C THR A 186 -8.89 14.08 -18.32
N ALA A 187 -7.92 13.17 -18.24
CA ALA A 187 -6.82 13.14 -19.19
C ALA A 187 -7.30 12.62 -20.55
N ASP A 188 -7.04 13.39 -21.60
CA ASP A 188 -7.41 13.09 -22.97
C ASP A 188 -6.70 11.83 -23.50
N ILE A 189 -5.46 11.58 -23.04
CA ILE A 189 -4.67 10.37 -23.35
C ILE A 189 -4.00 9.88 -22.06
N ILE A 190 -3.95 8.55 -21.86
CA ILE A 190 -3.25 7.91 -20.74
C ILE A 190 -2.31 6.82 -21.29
N LEU A 191 -1.01 6.95 -21.00
CA LEU A 191 0.05 6.07 -21.54
C LEU A 191 0.76 5.28 -20.40
N PRO A 192 1.01 3.96 -20.56
CA PRO A 192 1.49 3.13 -19.46
C PRO A 192 3.03 3.12 -19.32
N ILE A 193 3.50 3.33 -18.09
CA ILE A 193 4.83 2.94 -17.61
C ILE A 193 4.69 1.56 -16.97
N SER A 194 4.68 0.54 -17.81
CA SER A 194 4.37 -0.85 -17.45
C SER A 194 5.12 -1.82 -18.38
N SER A 195 5.18 -3.11 -18.03
CA SER A 195 5.88 -4.14 -18.82
C SER A 195 5.15 -4.56 -20.11
N LYS A 196 4.04 -3.90 -20.45
CA LYS A 196 3.25 -4.03 -21.70
C LYS A 196 2.89 -5.49 -22.06
N ARG A 197 2.44 -6.27 -21.07
CA ARG A 197 2.15 -7.71 -21.15
C ARG A 197 0.68 -8.07 -21.44
N SER A 198 -0.21 -7.09 -21.64
CA SER A 198 -1.64 -7.35 -21.90
C SER A 198 -1.89 -8.18 -23.15
N VAL A 199 -1.07 -8.00 -24.19
CA VAL A 199 -1.07 -8.82 -25.41
C VAL A 199 -0.95 -10.32 -25.09
N SER A 200 -0.15 -10.67 -24.07
CA SER A 200 0.12 -12.01 -23.57
C SER A 200 -0.77 -12.42 -22.38
N ASN A 201 -1.94 -11.80 -22.22
CA ASN A 201 -2.95 -12.14 -21.18
C ASN A 201 -2.38 -12.13 -19.74
N SER A 202 -1.40 -11.28 -19.47
CA SER A 202 -0.63 -11.27 -18.21
C SER A 202 -0.63 -9.88 -17.57
N ALA A 203 -0.40 -9.82 -16.26
CA ALA A 203 -0.23 -8.56 -15.54
C ALA A 203 0.99 -7.77 -16.06
N SER A 204 0.82 -6.45 -16.20
CA SER A 204 1.84 -5.56 -16.77
C SER A 204 2.67 -4.82 -15.72
N SER A 205 2.69 -5.27 -14.47
CA SER A 205 3.61 -4.75 -13.45
C SER A 205 5.09 -5.10 -13.74
N PHE A 206 5.98 -4.35 -13.10
CA PHE A 206 7.38 -4.71 -12.92
C PHE A 206 7.63 -5.14 -11.47
N SER A 207 8.54 -6.08 -11.26
CA SER A 207 9.13 -6.39 -9.95
C SER A 207 10.58 -5.90 -9.91
N VAL A 208 10.85 -4.78 -9.22
CA VAL A 208 12.22 -4.27 -9.02
C VAL A 208 12.83 -4.87 -7.75
N PRO A 209 14.14 -5.22 -7.72
CA PRO A 209 15.20 -4.82 -8.67
C PRO A 209 15.37 -5.76 -9.87
N THR A 210 14.53 -6.78 -10.05
CA THR A 210 14.72 -7.84 -11.07
C THR A 210 14.33 -7.44 -12.50
N ASP A 211 13.25 -6.69 -12.68
CA ASP A 211 12.80 -6.19 -13.99
C ASP A 211 13.44 -4.84 -14.33
N ASN A 212 13.77 -4.63 -15.61
CA ASN A 212 14.04 -3.28 -16.13
C ASN A 212 12.70 -2.53 -16.31
N THR A 213 12.58 -1.35 -15.70
CA THR A 213 11.37 -0.52 -15.75
C THR A 213 11.37 0.52 -16.89
N THR A 214 12.46 0.61 -17.66
CA THR A 214 12.55 1.55 -18.79
C THR A 214 11.54 1.21 -19.88
N VAL A 215 10.65 2.16 -20.19
CA VAL A 215 9.75 2.11 -21.35
C VAL A 215 10.05 3.26 -22.31
N MET A 216 9.82 3.04 -23.60
CA MET A 216 9.82 4.10 -24.61
C MET A 216 8.38 4.62 -24.84
N VAL A 217 8.23 5.95 -24.93
CA VAL A 217 6.96 6.66 -25.10
C VAL A 217 7.17 7.92 -25.96
N GLU A 218 6.31 8.12 -26.96
CA GLU A 218 6.19 9.37 -27.74
C GLU A 218 5.13 10.25 -27.05
N ILE A 219 5.41 11.54 -26.83
CA ILE A 219 4.44 12.47 -26.23
C ILE A 219 3.91 13.43 -27.30
N PRO A 220 2.59 13.45 -27.58
CA PRO A 220 2.02 14.34 -28.59
C PRO A 220 2.34 15.82 -28.37
N ALA A 221 2.72 16.51 -29.45
CA ALA A 221 3.04 17.94 -29.47
C ALA A 221 1.86 18.88 -29.11
N ALA A 222 0.65 18.34 -28.93
CA ALA A 222 -0.53 19.07 -28.45
C ALA A 222 -0.77 18.93 -26.93
N ALA A 223 0.09 18.23 -26.19
CA ALA A 223 -0.03 18.08 -24.73
C ALA A 223 0.38 19.38 -24.02
N MET A 224 -0.57 19.98 -23.30
CA MET A 224 -0.40 21.22 -22.51
C MET A 224 -0.11 20.93 -21.04
N ARG A 225 -0.44 19.73 -20.55
CA ARG A 225 -0.12 19.27 -19.21
C ARG A 225 0.17 17.77 -19.21
N ALA A 226 1.15 17.35 -18.41
CA ALA A 226 1.53 15.95 -18.25
C ALA A 226 1.82 15.62 -16.78
N VAL A 227 1.15 14.60 -16.26
CA VAL A 227 1.27 14.14 -14.86
C VAL A 227 1.51 12.64 -14.84
N VAL A 228 2.48 12.17 -14.07
CA VAL A 228 2.76 10.74 -13.88
C VAL A 228 2.27 10.30 -12.51
N SER A 229 1.32 9.36 -12.46
CA SER A 229 1.06 8.61 -11.23
C SER A 229 2.05 7.46 -11.09
N ILE A 230 2.42 7.12 -9.86
CA ILE A 230 3.25 5.95 -9.57
C ILE A 230 2.55 5.05 -8.54
N SER A 231 2.37 3.78 -8.92
CA SER A 231 1.80 2.72 -8.07
C SER A 231 2.94 1.81 -7.63
N ALA A 232 3.44 2.00 -6.40
CA ALA A 232 4.63 1.32 -5.88
C ALA A 232 4.36 0.67 -4.51
N CYS A 233 4.67 -0.62 -4.37
CA CYS A 233 4.39 -1.40 -3.16
C CYS A 233 5.49 -2.43 -2.86
N GLY A 234 6.03 -2.42 -1.63
CA GLY A 234 6.95 -3.44 -1.13
C GLY A 234 6.24 -4.77 -0.82
N GLN A 235 6.92 -5.88 -1.07
CA GLN A 235 6.40 -7.25 -0.91
C GLN A 235 7.46 -8.20 -0.35
N SER A 236 7.05 -9.35 0.20
CA SER A 236 7.94 -10.30 0.87
C SER A 236 8.71 -9.57 2.01
N GLU A 237 10.05 -9.61 2.02
CA GLU A 237 10.90 -8.93 3.00
C GLU A 237 10.78 -7.39 2.99
N GLU A 238 10.17 -6.82 1.94
CA GLU A 238 9.88 -5.40 1.81
C GLU A 238 8.45 -5.02 2.26
N GLU A 239 7.62 -5.98 2.68
CA GLU A 239 6.24 -5.73 3.15
C GLU A 239 6.19 -4.82 4.39
N PHE A 240 7.19 -4.95 5.29
CA PHE A 240 7.36 -4.11 6.48
C PHE A 240 8.65 -3.27 6.43
N TRP A 241 9.00 -2.74 5.25
CA TRP A 241 10.20 -1.94 5.01
C TRP A 241 10.48 -0.85 6.07
N TRP A 242 9.43 -0.21 6.59
CA TRP A 242 9.44 0.79 7.66
C TRP A 242 9.96 0.27 9.02
N SER A 243 10.17 -1.04 9.15
CA SER A 243 10.70 -1.70 10.35
C SER A 243 12.15 -2.19 10.21
N ASN A 244 12.73 -2.07 9.02
CA ASN A 244 14.03 -2.65 8.69
C ASN A 244 15.19 -1.98 9.45
N VAL A 245 16.33 -2.67 9.50
CA VAL A 245 17.56 -2.22 10.21
C VAL A 245 18.65 -1.80 9.22
N PRO A 246 19.75 -1.15 9.66
CA PRO A 246 20.97 -1.05 8.88
C PRO A 246 21.51 -2.44 8.49
N ASN A 247 22.17 -2.55 7.34
CA ASN A 247 22.62 -3.86 6.81
C ASN A 247 23.53 -4.64 7.78
N GLU A 248 24.37 -3.94 8.53
CA GLU A 248 25.26 -4.53 9.54
C GLU A 248 24.55 -5.08 10.80
N ASP A 249 23.26 -4.76 10.98
CA ASP A 249 22.43 -5.24 12.10
C ASP A 249 21.51 -6.41 11.73
N THR A 250 21.50 -6.85 10.48
CA THR A 250 20.59 -7.91 9.97
C THR A 250 20.74 -9.25 10.69
N GLN A 251 21.96 -9.58 11.15
CA GLN A 251 22.24 -10.76 11.99
C GLN A 251 22.29 -10.43 13.50
N GLY A 252 21.99 -9.20 13.89
CA GLY A 252 22.22 -8.67 15.24
C GLY A 252 21.50 -9.43 16.37
N PHE A 253 20.40 -10.11 16.05
CA PHE A 253 19.60 -10.91 17.00
C PHE A 253 19.21 -12.29 16.42
N GLU A 254 20.07 -12.85 15.56
CA GLU A 254 19.80 -14.11 14.84
C GLU A 254 19.52 -15.31 15.77
N SER A 255 20.16 -15.35 16.94
CA SER A 255 20.00 -16.42 17.94
C SER A 255 18.72 -16.34 18.80
N THR A 256 17.91 -15.28 18.67
CA THR A 256 16.72 -15.05 19.49
C THR A 256 15.45 -14.82 18.66
N VAL A 257 15.49 -13.91 17.69
CA VAL A 257 14.35 -13.59 16.80
C VAL A 257 14.60 -13.94 15.33
N GLY A 258 15.81 -14.39 14.99
CA GLY A 258 16.22 -14.69 13.62
C GLY A 258 16.77 -13.48 12.88
N GLY A 259 17.01 -13.64 11.58
CA GLY A 259 17.51 -12.58 10.71
C GLY A 259 16.48 -11.45 10.52
N LEU A 260 16.97 -10.22 10.48
CA LEU A 260 16.21 -8.99 10.25
C LEU A 260 16.49 -8.45 8.83
N TYR A 261 15.53 -7.71 8.28
CA TYR A 261 15.64 -7.17 6.92
C TYR A 261 16.39 -5.83 6.88
N GLY A 262 17.14 -5.61 5.79
CA GLY A 262 18.10 -4.51 5.65
C GLY A 262 17.59 -3.26 4.94
N TYR A 263 18.53 -2.45 4.50
CA TYR A 263 18.38 -1.19 3.76
C TYR A 263 17.67 -0.05 4.52
N THR A 264 17.58 -0.16 5.85
CA THR A 264 16.95 0.82 6.78
C THR A 264 15.44 1.04 6.57
N PRO A 265 14.75 1.79 7.45
CA PRO A 265 13.34 2.18 7.30
C PRO A 265 13.04 3.21 6.19
N PHE A 266 14.04 3.74 5.49
CA PHE A 266 13.82 4.73 4.44
C PHE A 266 13.67 4.06 3.07
N ARG A 267 12.67 4.50 2.29
CA ARG A 267 12.51 4.14 0.88
C ARG A 267 12.21 5.39 0.06
N GLU A 268 12.81 5.48 -1.11
CA GLU A 268 12.50 6.49 -2.11
C GLU A 268 12.21 5.80 -3.45
N VAL A 269 11.14 6.24 -4.10
CA VAL A 269 10.81 5.92 -5.50
C VAL A 269 11.15 7.13 -6.35
N GLN A 270 11.83 6.91 -7.47
CA GLN A 270 12.40 7.93 -8.34
C GLN A 270 11.84 7.76 -9.76
N LEU A 271 11.36 8.86 -10.36
CA LEU A 271 11.01 8.89 -11.78
C LEU A 271 12.17 9.51 -12.57
N TYR A 272 12.61 8.82 -13.62
CA TYR A 272 13.58 9.33 -14.58
C TYR A 272 12.93 9.47 -15.97
N ILE A 273 13.35 10.52 -16.69
CA ILE A 273 13.01 10.82 -18.08
C ILE A 273 14.35 11.08 -18.79
N ASP A 274 14.71 10.25 -19.78
CA ASP A 274 16.00 10.32 -20.51
C ASP A 274 17.24 10.40 -19.60
N GLY A 275 17.21 9.63 -18.50
CA GLY A 275 18.25 9.61 -17.48
C GLY A 275 18.29 10.84 -16.56
N ILE A 276 17.46 11.85 -16.81
CA ILE A 276 17.27 13.03 -15.96
C ILE A 276 16.23 12.69 -14.88
N LEU A 277 16.50 13.02 -13.61
CA LEU A 277 15.52 12.84 -12.54
C LEU A 277 14.35 13.83 -12.75
N ALA A 278 13.13 13.32 -12.88
CA ALA A 278 11.92 14.10 -13.13
C ALA A 278 11.06 14.33 -11.87
N GLY A 279 11.15 13.45 -10.88
CA GLY A 279 10.48 13.63 -9.60
C GLY A 279 10.63 12.45 -8.64
N LEU A 280 10.02 12.59 -7.47
CA LEU A 280 10.22 11.75 -6.29
C LEU A 280 8.90 11.36 -5.62
N VAL A 281 8.83 10.14 -5.11
CA VAL A 281 7.75 9.67 -4.23
C VAL A 281 8.36 8.99 -3.00
N TRP A 282 8.03 9.50 -1.81
CA TRP A 282 8.36 8.84 -0.54
C TRP A 282 7.08 8.14 -0.05
N PRO A 283 7.02 6.80 -0.08
CA PRO A 283 5.76 6.06 -0.02
C PRO A 283 5.09 6.12 1.36
N PHE A 284 3.76 6.02 1.35
CA PHE A 284 2.98 5.79 2.57
C PHE A 284 3.25 4.36 3.09
N PRO A 285 3.57 4.17 4.39
CA PRO A 285 3.67 2.82 4.96
C PRO A 285 2.27 2.19 5.09
N ILE A 286 1.88 1.49 4.02
CA ILE A 286 0.80 0.50 4.04
C ILE A 286 1.15 -0.59 5.06
N ILE A 287 0.13 -1.09 5.76
CA ILE A 287 0.20 -2.30 6.58
C ILE A 287 -1.02 -3.12 6.19
N PHE A 288 -0.78 -4.27 5.58
CA PHE A 288 -1.82 -5.17 5.06
C PHE A 288 -2.48 -5.99 6.17
N THR A 289 -3.63 -6.60 5.87
CA THR A 289 -4.31 -7.44 6.85
C THR A 289 -3.49 -8.68 7.17
N GLY A 290 -3.16 -8.86 8.44
CA GLY A 290 -2.23 -9.89 8.94
C GLY A 290 -0.99 -9.28 9.58
N GLY A 291 -0.54 -8.13 9.07
CA GLY A 291 0.70 -7.46 9.49
C GLY A 291 0.71 -6.99 10.94
N VAL A 292 1.92 -6.92 11.53
CA VAL A 292 2.18 -6.67 12.97
C VAL A 292 1.57 -7.72 13.91
N ALA A 293 0.24 -7.85 13.93
CA ALA A 293 -0.50 -8.93 14.56
C ALA A 293 -1.88 -9.10 13.86
N PRO A 294 -2.32 -10.32 13.52
CA PRO A 294 -3.58 -10.56 12.78
C PRO A 294 -4.87 -10.00 13.42
N GLY A 295 -4.85 -9.71 14.72
CA GLY A 295 -6.01 -9.24 15.49
C GLY A 295 -6.49 -7.82 15.16
N TYR A 296 -5.65 -6.95 14.61
CA TYR A 296 -6.04 -5.56 14.27
C TYR A 296 -7.13 -5.49 13.20
N TRP A 297 -7.07 -6.41 12.24
CA TRP A 297 -7.56 -6.20 10.87
C TRP A 297 -8.98 -6.71 10.62
N ARG A 298 -9.74 -6.91 11.71
CA ARG A 298 -11.05 -7.56 11.70
C ARG A 298 -12.00 -6.78 12.62
N PRO A 299 -13.06 -6.13 12.09
CA PRO A 299 -13.47 -6.03 10.69
C PRO A 299 -12.81 -4.85 9.94
N ILE A 300 -12.13 -3.94 10.65
CA ILE A 300 -11.50 -2.75 10.05
C ILE A 300 -10.16 -3.14 9.44
N VAL A 301 -9.98 -2.97 8.13
CA VAL A 301 -8.68 -3.19 7.46
C VAL A 301 -7.77 -1.97 7.60
N GLY A 302 -6.48 -2.09 7.23
CA GLY A 302 -5.56 -0.96 7.30
C GLY A 302 -5.97 0.19 6.38
N ILE A 303 -5.66 1.43 6.77
CA ILE A 303 -5.69 2.61 5.88
C ILE A 303 -5.05 2.24 4.53
N ASP A 304 -5.80 2.48 3.46
CA ASP A 304 -5.47 2.26 2.04
C ASP A 304 -5.13 0.81 1.65
N THR A 305 -5.65 -0.18 2.40
CA THR A 305 -5.52 -1.60 2.04
C THR A 305 -6.40 -1.98 0.85
N PHE A 306 -7.63 -1.47 0.79
CA PHE A 306 -8.58 -1.79 -0.28
C PHE A 306 -8.43 -0.90 -1.52
N ASP A 307 -7.75 0.24 -1.41
CA ASP A 307 -7.37 1.08 -2.55
C ASP A 307 -6.06 1.80 -2.27
N LEU A 308 -4.98 1.33 -2.92
CA LEU A 308 -3.64 1.89 -2.75
C LEU A 308 -3.52 3.13 -3.65
N ARG A 309 -3.58 4.31 -3.03
CA ARG A 309 -3.35 5.61 -3.69
C ARG A 309 -2.03 5.64 -4.47
N GLN A 310 -2.05 6.27 -5.64
CA GLN A 310 -0.89 6.44 -6.51
C GLN A 310 -0.43 7.91 -6.44
N PRO A 311 0.69 8.26 -5.77
CA PRO A 311 1.21 9.62 -5.72
C PRO A 311 1.62 10.14 -7.10
N GLU A 312 1.51 11.46 -7.28
CA GLU A 312 1.63 12.13 -8.57
C GLU A 312 2.87 13.03 -8.66
N ILE A 313 3.52 13.00 -9.83
CA ILE A 313 4.61 13.88 -10.24
C ILE A 313 4.14 14.69 -11.45
N ASP A 314 4.08 16.02 -11.34
CA ASP A 314 3.77 16.88 -12.50
C ASP A 314 5.03 17.07 -13.36
N ILE A 315 5.05 16.43 -14.53
CA ILE A 315 6.17 16.43 -15.46
C ILE A 315 6.03 17.50 -16.55
N SER A 316 5.04 18.38 -16.47
CA SER A 316 4.79 19.44 -17.47
C SER A 316 6.01 20.36 -17.73
N PRO A 317 6.94 20.60 -16.78
CA PRO A 317 8.23 21.25 -17.10
C PRO A 317 9.08 20.52 -18.15
N PHE A 318 8.92 19.21 -18.35
CA PHE A 318 9.63 18.44 -19.38
C PHE A 318 8.97 18.52 -20.77
N LEU A 319 7.73 18.99 -20.90
CA LEU A 319 7.00 18.97 -22.18
C LEU A 319 7.77 19.57 -23.38
N PRO A 320 8.46 20.73 -23.29
CA PRO A 320 9.23 21.27 -24.41
C PRO A 320 10.36 20.34 -24.93
N MET A 321 10.84 19.44 -24.08
CA MET A 321 11.86 18.43 -24.41
C MET A 321 11.24 17.15 -25.00
N LEU A 322 9.97 16.88 -24.72
CA LEU A 322 9.28 15.61 -25.01
C LEU A 322 8.42 15.66 -26.28
N GLN A 323 8.35 16.81 -26.95
CA GLN A 323 7.40 17.13 -28.02
C GLN A 323 8.08 17.35 -29.38
N ASP A 324 9.28 16.80 -29.57
CA ASP A 324 10.00 16.84 -30.84
C ASP A 324 9.49 15.84 -31.89
N GLY A 325 8.77 14.80 -31.44
CA GLY A 325 8.20 13.72 -32.26
C GLY A 325 8.95 12.38 -32.14
N GLU A 326 9.93 12.27 -31.25
CA GLU A 326 10.72 11.06 -31.03
C GLU A 326 10.24 10.23 -29.82
N LEU A 327 10.88 9.07 -29.61
CA LEU A 327 10.62 8.19 -28.48
C LEU A 327 11.51 8.54 -27.28
N HIS A 328 10.90 9.00 -26.19
CA HIS A 328 11.58 9.29 -24.93
C HIS A 328 11.50 8.12 -23.95
N SER A 329 12.51 8.00 -23.09
CA SER A 329 12.64 6.91 -22.12
C SER A 329 12.13 7.32 -20.73
N PHE A 330 11.25 6.51 -20.16
CA PHE A 330 10.70 6.68 -18.81
C PHE A 330 11.10 5.49 -17.94
N GLU A 331 11.66 5.72 -16.75
CA GLU A 331 12.13 4.67 -15.84
C GLU A 331 11.72 4.95 -14.39
N ILE A 332 11.29 3.91 -13.66
CA ILE A 332 10.95 3.97 -12.23
C ILE A 332 11.99 3.17 -11.43
N ARG A 333 12.71 3.83 -10.53
CA ARG A 333 13.65 3.18 -9.59
C ARG A 333 13.12 3.20 -8.16
N VAL A 334 13.48 2.19 -7.37
CA VAL A 334 13.20 2.15 -5.92
C VAL A 334 14.51 1.86 -5.18
N THR A 335 14.79 2.61 -4.12
CA THR A 335 16.01 2.43 -3.32
C THR A 335 15.75 2.57 -1.83
N GLY A 336 16.36 1.68 -1.04
CA GLY A 336 16.65 1.93 0.38
C GLY A 336 18.01 2.61 0.58
N LEU A 337 18.56 2.53 1.79
CA LEU A 337 19.85 3.12 2.14
C LEU A 337 20.88 2.07 2.57
N ASN A 338 22.11 2.22 2.09
CA ASN A 338 23.28 1.62 2.71
C ASN A 338 23.80 2.60 3.77
N VAL A 339 24.22 2.06 4.92
CA VAL A 339 24.88 2.82 6.01
C VAL A 339 26.25 2.17 6.25
N SER A 340 27.32 2.97 6.20
CA SER A 340 28.66 2.55 6.55
C SER A 340 28.97 2.77 8.04
N ALA A 341 30.00 2.09 8.56
CA ALA A 341 30.31 2.07 10.00
C ALA A 341 30.75 3.44 10.59
N ASP A 342 31.02 4.43 9.74
CA ASP A 342 31.24 5.83 10.10
C ASP A 342 29.93 6.64 10.26
N GLY A 343 28.77 6.01 10.08
CA GLY A 343 27.44 6.63 10.14
C GLY A 343 26.99 7.30 8.85
N LYS A 344 27.79 7.27 7.78
CA LYS A 344 27.42 7.86 6.49
C LYS A 344 26.39 6.98 5.78
N ALA A 345 25.33 7.59 5.26
CA ALA A 345 24.36 6.92 4.40
C ALA A 345 24.57 7.27 2.91
N THR A 346 24.28 6.31 2.05
CA THR A 346 24.09 6.52 0.60
C THR A 346 22.86 5.74 0.14
N PHE A 347 22.32 6.07 -1.04
CA PHE A 347 21.38 5.17 -1.69
C PHE A 347 22.01 3.79 -1.90
N ALA A 348 21.19 2.75 -1.75
CA ALA A 348 21.57 1.38 -2.06
C ALA A 348 21.44 1.06 -3.55
N ASN A 349 20.63 1.82 -4.29
CA ASN A 349 20.18 1.55 -5.67
C ASN A 349 19.48 0.18 -5.82
N THR A 350 18.97 -0.34 -4.69
CA THR A 350 18.22 -1.59 -4.55
C THR A 350 17.36 -1.53 -3.29
N VAL A 351 16.52 -2.55 -3.13
CA VAL A 351 15.75 -2.91 -1.94
C VAL A 351 16.15 -4.33 -1.49
N GLY A 352 15.44 -4.90 -0.51
CA GLY A 352 15.46 -6.34 -0.20
C GLY A 352 14.78 -7.17 -1.30
N SER A 353 13.88 -8.08 -0.92
CA SER A 353 13.17 -8.98 -1.85
C SER A 353 12.70 -8.32 -3.17
N TYR A 354 11.63 -7.52 -3.16
CA TYR A 354 11.19 -6.75 -4.33
C TYR A 354 10.12 -5.69 -4.00
N TRP A 355 9.94 -4.73 -4.91
CA TRP A 355 8.77 -3.85 -4.98
C TRP A 355 8.03 -4.06 -6.30
N VAL A 356 6.70 -4.10 -6.25
CA VAL A 356 5.82 -4.13 -7.42
C VAL A 356 5.55 -2.69 -7.86
N VAL A 357 5.94 -2.33 -9.08
CA VAL A 357 5.88 -0.95 -9.59
C VAL A 357 5.24 -0.84 -10.99
N THR A 358 4.50 0.25 -11.19
CA THR A 358 3.94 0.74 -12.46
C THR A 358 3.75 2.26 -12.34
N GLY A 359 3.47 2.92 -13.46
CA GLY A 359 2.92 4.27 -13.49
C GLY A 359 2.05 4.53 -14.72
N ASN A 360 1.26 5.59 -14.68
CA ASN A 360 0.46 6.05 -15.82
C ASN A 360 0.80 7.52 -16.12
N ILE A 361 1.03 7.84 -17.40
CA ILE A 361 1.26 9.22 -17.88
C ILE A 361 -0.09 9.78 -18.34
N PHE A 362 -0.67 10.67 -17.54
CA PHE A 362 -1.89 11.41 -17.84
C PHE A 362 -1.53 12.65 -18.66
N LEU A 363 -2.03 12.73 -19.90
CA LEU A 363 -1.81 13.85 -20.81
C LEU A 363 -3.11 14.63 -21.02
N TYR A 364 -3.03 15.95 -20.90
CA TYR A 364 -4.13 16.87 -21.15
C TYR A 364 -3.76 17.74 -22.36
N LEU A 365 -4.60 17.73 -23.39
CA LEU A 365 -4.34 18.39 -24.67
C LEU A 365 -4.94 19.81 -24.73
N GLU A 366 -4.59 20.59 -25.75
CA GLU A 366 -5.27 21.84 -26.07
C GLU A 366 -6.67 21.59 -26.69
N GLU A 367 -7.70 22.27 -26.19
CA GLU A 367 -9.06 22.11 -26.72
C GLU A 367 -9.21 22.75 -28.11
N GLY A 368 -9.49 21.93 -29.12
CA GLY A 368 -9.87 22.37 -30.46
C GLY A 368 -8.73 22.66 -31.45
N TYR A 369 -7.46 22.42 -31.10
CA TYR A 369 -6.33 22.74 -31.97
C TYR A 369 -6.05 21.68 -33.06
N PRO A 370 -6.10 22.01 -34.37
CA PRO A 370 -5.93 21.04 -35.45
C PRO A 370 -4.45 20.77 -35.81
N SER A 371 -3.65 20.30 -34.85
CA SER A 371 -2.37 19.59 -35.06
C SER A 371 -1.25 20.28 -35.87
N LYS A 372 -1.29 21.61 -36.06
CA LYS A 372 -0.26 22.37 -36.80
C LYS A 372 0.01 23.72 -36.16
N ASP A 373 1.29 24.13 -36.17
CA ASP A 373 1.82 25.43 -35.74
C ASP A 373 1.81 25.75 -34.23
N VAL A 374 2.39 24.85 -33.41
CA VAL A 374 2.97 25.23 -32.10
C VAL A 374 4.46 25.55 -32.28
N THR A 375 4.79 26.84 -32.43
CA THR A 375 6.15 27.32 -32.77
C THR A 375 7.11 27.40 -31.56
N MET A 376 6.96 26.52 -30.57
CA MET A 376 7.75 26.53 -29.32
C MET A 376 8.86 25.48 -29.34
N LYS A 377 9.78 25.59 -30.31
CA LYS A 377 11.02 24.79 -30.37
C LYS A 377 12.05 25.26 -29.35
N ASP A 378 11.69 25.23 -28.06
CA ASP A 378 12.67 25.36 -26.98
C ASP A 378 13.30 23.98 -26.72
N SER A 379 14.22 23.58 -27.61
CA SER A 379 14.94 22.31 -27.55
C SER A 379 15.97 22.23 -26.41
N GLN A 380 15.85 23.08 -25.39
CA GLN A 380 16.58 22.96 -24.14
C GLN A 380 15.72 22.21 -23.13
N GLY A 381 16.22 21.05 -22.67
CA GLY A 381 15.59 20.33 -21.57
C GLY A 381 15.48 21.21 -20.32
N PRO A 382 14.52 20.92 -19.42
CA PRO A 382 14.24 21.78 -18.28
C PRO A 382 15.47 21.95 -17.37
N GLN A 383 15.59 23.13 -16.74
CA GLN A 383 16.59 23.31 -15.69
C GLN A 383 16.17 22.52 -14.44
N VAL A 384 16.87 21.42 -14.20
CA VAL A 384 16.68 20.56 -13.03
C VAL A 384 17.67 20.90 -11.92
N GLU A 385 17.14 21.21 -10.74
CA GLU A 385 17.84 21.45 -9.49
C GLU A 385 17.53 20.28 -8.54
N ALA A 386 18.32 19.20 -8.63
CA ALA A 386 18.10 17.93 -7.96
C ALA A 386 19.26 17.56 -7.01
N PRO A 387 19.42 18.25 -5.86
CA PRO A 387 20.43 17.86 -4.88
C PRO A 387 20.23 16.42 -4.39
N LEU A 388 21.34 15.80 -3.97
CA LEU A 388 21.29 14.57 -3.18
C LEU A 388 20.62 14.87 -1.83
N PRO A 389 19.86 13.92 -1.25
CA PRO A 389 19.30 14.09 0.09
C PRO A 389 20.41 14.31 1.12
N THR A 390 20.10 15.10 2.15
CA THR A 390 20.87 15.08 3.40
C THR A 390 20.42 13.88 4.22
N PHE A 391 21.37 13.22 4.89
CA PHE A 391 21.08 12.13 5.82
C PHE A 391 21.74 12.41 7.18
N SER A 392 21.01 12.17 8.25
CA SER A 392 21.54 12.12 9.61
C SER A 392 21.15 10.79 10.24
N ILE A 393 22.14 9.93 10.43
CA ILE A 393 21.97 8.57 10.96
C ILE A 393 22.55 8.51 12.37
N SER A 394 21.89 7.79 13.27
CA SER A 394 22.52 7.32 14.50
C SER A 394 22.33 5.82 14.64
N ARG A 395 23.30 5.16 15.27
CA ARG A 395 23.26 3.74 15.60
C ARG A 395 24.00 3.51 16.91
N LYS A 396 23.43 2.67 17.77
CA LYS A 396 24.04 2.21 19.02
C LYS A 396 23.57 0.79 19.32
N LEU A 397 24.49 -0.15 19.17
CA LEU A 397 24.35 -1.54 19.61
C LEU A 397 24.89 -1.67 21.03
N ALA A 398 24.05 -2.09 21.97
CA ALA A 398 24.45 -2.42 23.35
C ALA A 398 24.58 -3.94 23.51
N ARG A 399 25.55 -4.36 24.31
CA ARG A 399 25.80 -5.76 24.66
C ARG A 399 25.62 -5.99 26.16
N ASN A 400 25.20 -7.19 26.52
CA ASN A 400 25.11 -7.64 27.91
C ASN A 400 26.44 -8.21 28.40
N GLN A 401 26.48 -8.66 29.66
CA GLN A 401 27.71 -9.08 30.34
C GLN A 401 28.40 -10.31 29.72
N SER A 402 27.67 -11.15 28.97
CA SER A 402 28.26 -12.28 28.23
C SER A 402 28.71 -11.91 26.80
N GLY A 403 28.64 -10.62 26.43
CA GLY A 403 29.01 -10.13 25.11
C GLY A 403 27.95 -10.31 24.03
N GLY A 404 26.79 -10.90 24.36
CA GLY A 404 25.65 -11.00 23.46
C GLY A 404 24.98 -9.64 23.24
N ASN A 405 24.38 -9.44 22.07
CA ASN A 405 23.65 -8.20 21.76
C ASN A 405 22.34 -8.14 22.57
N GLU A 406 22.10 -6.98 23.19
CA GLU A 406 21.00 -6.77 24.15
C GLU A 406 19.94 -5.79 23.61
N SER A 407 20.41 -4.70 23.00
CA SER A 407 19.54 -3.73 22.34
C SER A 407 20.25 -3.01 21.20
N LEU A 408 19.47 -2.59 20.22
CA LEU A 408 19.90 -1.78 19.09
C LEU A 408 18.96 -0.58 19.00
N SER A 409 19.48 0.62 19.23
CA SER A 409 18.77 1.87 18.94
C SER A 409 19.40 2.55 17.73
N TYR A 410 18.58 2.99 16.79
CA TYR A 410 19.02 3.67 15.59
C TYR A 410 18.03 4.77 15.18
N SER A 411 18.52 5.77 14.46
CA SER A 411 17.67 6.78 13.83
C SER A 411 18.08 7.03 12.39
N VAL A 412 17.11 7.32 11.55
CA VAL A 412 17.32 7.74 10.16
C VAL A 412 16.52 9.02 9.95
N VAL A 413 17.21 10.13 9.71
CA VAL A 413 16.60 11.39 9.25
C VAL A 413 17.07 11.64 7.84
N ALA A 414 16.15 11.97 6.94
CA ALA A 414 16.43 12.32 5.56
C ALA A 414 15.64 13.57 5.16
N GLU A 415 16.29 14.52 4.49
CA GLU A 415 15.63 15.68 3.91
C GLU A 415 16.05 15.82 2.44
N ARG A 416 15.10 16.20 1.58
CA ARG A 416 15.39 16.41 0.16
C ARG A 416 14.54 17.51 -0.43
N THR A 417 15.15 18.28 -1.32
CA THR A 417 14.45 19.17 -2.24
C THR A 417 14.67 18.71 -3.68
N PHE A 418 13.68 18.99 -4.51
CA PHE A 418 13.76 18.83 -5.96
C PHE A 418 13.05 20.02 -6.61
N ARG A 419 13.60 20.54 -7.70
CA ARG A 419 12.93 21.53 -8.55
C ARG A 419 13.27 21.27 -10.02
N THR A 420 12.29 21.43 -10.89
CA THR A 420 12.47 21.43 -12.35
C THR A 420 11.64 22.55 -12.95
N LYS A 421 12.16 23.25 -13.95
CA LYS A 421 11.49 24.41 -14.56
C LYS A 421 11.78 24.54 -16.05
N SER A 422 10.76 24.98 -16.79
CA SER A 422 10.81 25.42 -18.17
C SER A 422 10.35 26.88 -18.27
N SER A 423 10.13 27.36 -19.50
CA SER A 423 9.45 28.62 -19.79
C SER A 423 8.06 28.68 -19.14
N GLN A 424 7.21 27.69 -19.38
CA GLN A 424 5.79 27.67 -18.97
C GLN A 424 5.51 27.06 -17.58
N PHE A 425 6.35 26.17 -17.06
CA PHE A 425 6.04 25.46 -15.81
C PHE A 425 7.23 25.39 -14.84
N SER A 426 6.95 25.27 -13.54
CA SER A 426 7.94 24.82 -12.55
C SER A 426 7.34 23.91 -11.50
N TRP A 427 7.83 22.68 -11.42
CA TRP A 427 7.51 21.71 -10.37
C TRP A 427 8.58 21.78 -9.27
N SER A 428 8.16 21.60 -8.03
CA SER A 428 9.08 21.46 -6.90
C SER A 428 8.51 20.61 -5.79
N GLN A 429 9.41 19.93 -5.07
CA GLN A 429 9.09 19.03 -3.98
C GLN A 429 10.04 19.32 -2.81
N THR A 430 9.49 19.40 -1.61
CA THR A 430 10.25 19.47 -0.35
C THR A 430 9.80 18.29 0.52
N LEU A 431 10.72 17.41 0.88
CA LEU A 431 10.46 16.13 1.53
C LEU A 431 11.29 16.02 2.82
N SER A 432 10.67 15.52 3.90
CA SER A 432 11.36 15.27 5.18
C SER A 432 10.87 13.97 5.81
N PHE A 433 11.81 13.18 6.32
CA PHE A 433 11.60 11.86 6.88
C PHE A 433 12.38 11.74 8.18
N SER A 434 11.77 11.14 9.18
CA SER A 434 12.47 10.67 10.36
C SER A 434 11.95 9.30 10.78
N ASN A 435 12.84 8.40 11.20
CA ASN A 435 12.50 7.24 12.00
C ASN A 435 13.42 7.15 13.23
N SER A 436 12.87 6.69 14.35
CA SER A 436 13.59 6.18 15.51
C SER A 436 13.19 4.73 15.74
N GLY A 437 14.15 3.82 15.61
CA GLY A 437 14.00 2.38 15.79
C GLY A 437 14.69 1.91 17.06
N LEU A 438 14.04 1.04 17.83
CA LEU A 438 14.59 0.41 19.03
C LEU A 438 14.20 -1.07 19.06
N LEU A 439 15.20 -1.95 18.95
CA LEU A 439 15.11 -3.33 19.36
C LEU A 439 15.70 -3.47 20.77
N ASN A 440 14.99 -4.13 21.69
CA ASN A 440 15.44 -4.37 23.06
C ASN A 440 15.03 -5.77 23.54
N ARG A 441 15.53 -6.20 24.71
CA ARG A 441 15.40 -7.57 25.23
C ARG A 441 15.89 -8.58 24.21
N GLN A 442 17.13 -8.41 23.76
CA GLN A 442 17.76 -9.27 22.75
C GLN A 442 16.93 -9.40 21.46
N GLY A 443 16.24 -8.33 21.04
CA GLY A 443 15.40 -8.30 19.84
C GLY A 443 13.92 -8.66 20.07
N TYR A 444 13.56 -9.26 21.21
CA TYR A 444 12.17 -9.68 21.48
C TYR A 444 11.16 -8.53 21.60
N SER A 445 11.58 -7.27 21.73
CA SER A 445 10.68 -6.12 21.66
C SER A 445 11.21 -5.08 20.69
N GLN A 446 10.40 -4.74 19.68
CA GLN A 446 10.71 -3.73 18.66
C GLN A 446 9.76 -2.54 18.79
N VAL A 447 10.30 -1.34 18.64
CA VAL A 447 9.56 -0.09 18.50
C VAL A 447 10.08 0.65 17.27
N ASN A 448 9.19 1.10 16.40
CA ASN A 448 9.50 2.06 15.34
C ASN A 448 8.61 3.29 15.49
N LYS A 449 9.20 4.47 15.35
CA LYS A 449 8.51 5.77 15.34
C LYS A 449 8.96 6.55 14.11
N GLN A 450 8.18 6.44 13.04
CA GLN A 450 8.39 7.10 11.77
C GLN A 450 7.46 8.32 11.60
N LEU A 451 7.97 9.33 10.91
CA LEU A 451 7.20 10.44 10.36
C LEU A 451 7.76 10.78 8.99
N THR A 452 6.94 10.59 7.96
CA THR A 452 7.20 11.09 6.60
C THR A 452 6.35 12.33 6.37
N THR A 453 6.91 13.39 5.77
CA THR A 453 6.17 14.58 5.33
C THR A 453 6.68 15.03 3.97
N GLY A 454 5.82 15.73 3.23
CA GLY A 454 6.23 16.39 2.00
C GLY A 454 5.28 17.50 1.57
N LYS A 455 5.79 18.39 0.72
CA LYS A 455 4.98 19.36 -0.03
C LYS A 455 5.45 19.38 -1.48
N ASN A 456 4.54 19.03 -2.37
CA ASN A 456 4.67 19.15 -3.81
C ASN A 456 3.97 20.46 -4.26
N ILE A 457 4.57 21.20 -5.19
CA ILE A 457 4.03 22.44 -5.77
C ILE A 457 4.31 22.45 -7.27
N ILE A 458 3.28 22.62 -8.09
CA ILE A 458 3.38 22.99 -9.50
C ILE A 458 2.94 24.45 -9.65
N THR A 459 3.68 25.21 -10.45
CA THR A 459 3.33 26.58 -10.85
C THR A 459 3.33 26.67 -12.36
N GLU A 460 2.23 27.18 -12.91
CA GLU A 460 2.11 27.59 -14.31
C GLU A 460 2.53 29.05 -14.43
N ARG A 461 3.28 29.37 -15.47
CA ARG A 461 4.04 30.62 -15.60
C ARG A 461 3.51 31.44 -16.77
N GLY A 462 3.00 32.61 -16.45
CA GLY A 462 2.54 33.63 -17.39
C GLY A 462 2.39 34.96 -16.65
N ASP A 463 1.66 35.91 -17.23
CA ASP A 463 1.45 37.25 -16.64
C ASP A 463 0.77 37.21 -15.26
N THR A 464 -0.05 36.17 -15.01
CA THR A 464 -0.58 35.84 -13.68
C THR A 464 -0.30 34.37 -13.38
N PRO A 465 0.79 34.05 -12.65
CA PRO A 465 1.14 32.67 -12.33
C PRO A 465 0.08 32.01 -11.44
N THR A 466 -0.40 30.84 -11.85
CA THR A 466 -1.29 29.99 -11.04
C THR A 466 -0.47 28.87 -10.39
N SER A 467 -0.92 28.34 -9.25
CA SER A 467 -0.20 27.26 -8.58
C SER A 467 -1.11 26.29 -7.86
N ASN A 468 -0.77 25.01 -7.97
CA ASN A 468 -1.40 23.93 -7.22
C ASN A 468 -0.37 23.31 -6.28
N SER A 469 -0.81 22.89 -5.10
CA SER A 469 0.07 22.19 -4.15
C SER A 469 -0.64 21.05 -3.43
N THR A 470 0.11 20.01 -3.12
CA THR A 470 -0.31 18.87 -2.31
C THR A 470 0.71 18.70 -1.18
N SER A 471 0.26 18.87 0.06
CA SER A 471 1.05 18.65 1.27
C SER A 471 0.59 17.34 1.92
N PHE A 472 1.51 16.52 2.40
CA PHE A 472 1.20 15.22 2.98
C PHE A 472 2.00 14.91 4.25
N LYS A 473 1.46 14.07 5.13
CA LYS A 473 2.04 13.70 6.42
C LYS A 473 1.59 12.31 6.86
N TYR A 474 2.55 11.41 7.02
CA TYR A 474 2.38 10.01 7.39
C TYR A 474 3.06 9.72 8.75
N PRO A 475 2.38 9.94 9.89
CA PRO A 475 2.87 9.47 11.18
C PRO A 475 2.66 7.97 11.31
N LEU A 476 3.67 7.27 11.83
CA LEU A 476 3.59 5.84 12.16
C LEU A 476 4.34 5.56 13.46
N VAL A 477 3.68 4.90 14.40
CA VAL A 477 4.28 4.34 15.62
C VAL A 477 3.79 2.92 15.77
N VAL A 478 4.72 1.95 15.87
CA VAL A 478 4.41 0.54 16.09
C VAL A 478 5.31 0.00 17.19
N ASN A 479 4.70 -0.70 18.14
CA ASN A 479 5.38 -1.54 19.12
C ASN A 479 4.91 -2.98 18.93
N ALA A 480 5.85 -3.92 18.87
CA ALA A 480 5.57 -5.35 18.90
C ALA A 480 6.54 -6.04 19.87
N THR A 481 6.02 -6.92 20.71
CA THR A 481 6.79 -7.73 21.65
C THR A 481 6.46 -9.20 21.43
N TYR A 482 7.50 -9.97 21.10
CA TYR A 482 7.42 -11.38 20.71
C TYR A 482 7.79 -12.29 21.88
N GLY A 483 6.92 -13.24 22.20
CA GLY A 483 7.23 -14.36 23.08
C GLY A 483 7.50 -15.60 22.25
N ILE A 484 8.76 -15.86 21.92
CA ILE A 484 9.16 -17.00 21.10
C ILE A 484 9.61 -18.15 21.99
N THR A 485 9.10 -19.35 21.72
CA THR A 485 9.51 -20.61 22.36
C THR A 485 9.68 -21.68 21.29
N ALA A 486 10.33 -22.80 21.62
CA ALA A 486 10.54 -23.92 20.69
C ALA A 486 9.25 -24.46 20.02
N ASN A 487 8.10 -24.28 20.68
CA ASN A 487 6.81 -24.81 20.22
C ASN A 487 5.74 -23.73 19.97
N GLY A 488 5.99 -22.43 20.17
CA GLY A 488 4.93 -21.43 20.07
C GLY A 488 5.39 -19.97 20.06
N LEU A 489 4.52 -19.11 19.55
CA LEU A 489 4.73 -17.67 19.38
C LEU A 489 3.58 -16.91 20.05
N THR A 490 3.90 -15.90 20.86
CA THR A 490 2.97 -14.81 21.18
C THR A 490 3.44 -13.50 20.56
N ILE A 491 2.51 -12.62 20.21
CA ILE A 491 2.76 -11.22 19.87
C ILE A 491 1.85 -10.36 20.74
N ASP A 492 2.42 -9.43 21.50
CA ASP A 492 1.71 -8.34 22.14
C ASP A 492 2.12 -7.03 21.47
N SER A 493 1.17 -6.25 20.96
CA SER A 493 1.47 -5.08 20.12
C SER A 493 0.51 -3.92 20.37
N TRP A 494 0.97 -2.71 20.04
CA TRP A 494 0.14 -1.53 19.88
C TRP A 494 0.64 -0.66 18.71
N MET A 495 -0.27 0.05 18.06
CA MET A 495 0.07 0.95 16.94
C MET A 495 -0.73 2.25 16.94
N LEU A 496 -0.17 3.26 16.28
CA LEU A 496 -0.79 4.52 15.89
C LEU A 496 -0.24 4.92 14.53
N ARG A 497 -1.08 4.94 13.49
CA ARG A 497 -0.74 5.37 12.13
C ARG A 497 -1.74 6.39 11.62
N GLY A 498 -1.36 7.16 10.59
CA GLY A 498 -2.29 8.06 9.93
C GLY A 498 -1.88 8.41 8.51
N LEU A 499 -2.87 8.78 7.71
CA LEU A 499 -2.72 9.34 6.37
C LEU A 499 -3.36 10.72 6.40
N ASN A 500 -2.53 11.76 6.35
CA ASN A 500 -2.98 13.13 6.26
C ASN A 500 -2.51 13.75 4.93
N PHE A 501 -3.39 14.44 4.23
CA PHE A 501 -3.02 15.33 3.13
C PHE A 501 -3.93 16.55 3.06
N GLU A 502 -3.42 17.59 2.39
CA GLU A 502 -4.15 18.80 2.01
C GLU A 502 -3.71 19.14 0.58
N THR A 503 -4.66 19.28 -0.35
CA THR A 503 -4.40 19.65 -1.74
C THR A 503 -5.32 20.76 -2.22
N THR A 504 -4.79 21.62 -3.07
CA THR A 504 -5.58 22.63 -3.80
C THR A 504 -6.17 22.08 -5.11
N GLY A 505 -6.11 20.76 -5.32
CA GLY A 505 -6.53 20.09 -6.56
C GLY A 505 -5.48 20.14 -7.66
N GLY A 506 -5.86 19.71 -8.87
CA GLY A 506 -5.03 19.68 -10.07
C GLY A 506 -5.89 19.76 -11.35
N PRO A 507 -5.37 19.38 -12.53
CA PRO A 507 -6.08 19.48 -13.81
C PRO A 507 -7.29 18.53 -13.96
N GLY A 508 -7.52 17.64 -12.99
CA GLY A 508 -8.62 16.67 -13.00
C GLY A 508 -8.81 15.97 -11.67
N ILE A 509 -9.38 14.76 -11.70
CA ILE A 509 -9.50 13.85 -10.55
C ILE A 509 -8.13 13.20 -10.29
N SER A 510 -7.58 13.41 -9.10
CA SER A 510 -6.23 12.93 -8.73
C SER A 510 -6.21 11.44 -8.35
N THR A 511 -5.18 10.71 -8.76
CA THR A 511 -4.92 9.32 -8.33
C THR A 511 -4.43 9.22 -6.88
N TYR A 512 -4.12 10.37 -6.27
CA TYR A 512 -3.71 10.48 -4.87
C TYR A 512 -4.84 10.97 -3.96
N SER A 513 -5.50 12.10 -4.24
CA SER A 513 -6.62 12.53 -3.37
C SER A 513 -7.89 11.70 -3.57
N LEU A 514 -8.01 11.02 -4.73
CA LEU A 514 -9.20 10.31 -5.22
C LEU A 514 -10.40 11.24 -5.50
N THR A 515 -10.13 12.52 -5.77
CA THR A 515 -11.14 13.52 -6.11
C THR A 515 -10.55 14.64 -6.97
N SER A 516 -11.40 15.44 -7.61
CA SER A 516 -11.04 16.69 -8.29
C SER A 516 -11.13 17.88 -7.34
N GLY A 517 -10.29 18.90 -7.56
CA GLY A 517 -10.36 20.16 -6.83
C GLY A 517 -9.81 20.11 -5.39
N PRO A 518 -9.99 21.19 -4.61
CA PRO A 518 -9.47 21.29 -3.25
C PRO A 518 -10.06 20.22 -2.32
N SER A 519 -9.18 19.57 -1.55
CA SER A 519 -9.58 18.57 -0.56
C SER A 519 -8.53 18.40 0.54
N TYR A 520 -8.97 17.99 1.73
CA TYR A 520 -8.09 17.45 2.75
C TYR A 520 -8.58 16.08 3.23
N LEU A 521 -7.63 15.28 3.69
CA LEU A 521 -7.86 14.05 4.42
C LEU A 521 -7.02 14.04 5.69
N ARG A 522 -7.60 13.50 6.75
CA ARG A 522 -6.93 13.11 7.99
C ARG A 522 -7.60 11.85 8.50
N THR A 523 -7.07 10.68 8.14
CA THR A 523 -7.39 9.44 8.87
C THR A 523 -6.28 9.11 9.87
N THR A 524 -6.68 8.69 11.07
CA THR A 524 -5.81 8.10 12.08
C THR A 524 -6.39 6.78 12.55
N GLN A 525 -5.58 5.71 12.45
CA GLN A 525 -5.91 4.36 12.87
C GLN A 525 -4.95 3.97 14.00
N SER A 526 -5.50 3.47 15.10
CA SER A 526 -4.73 3.11 16.30
C SER A 526 -5.34 1.93 17.03
N GLY A 527 -4.56 1.24 17.85
CA GLY A 527 -5.09 0.09 18.55
C GLY A 527 -4.08 -0.71 19.34
N LYS A 528 -4.56 -1.83 19.87
CA LYS A 528 -3.78 -2.90 20.49
C LYS A 528 -4.19 -4.23 19.88
N ALA A 529 -3.25 -5.15 19.72
CA ALA A 529 -3.57 -6.51 19.31
C ALA A 529 -2.66 -7.54 19.98
N ARG A 530 -3.23 -8.71 20.25
CA ARG A 530 -2.55 -9.89 20.77
C ARG A 530 -2.73 -11.06 19.81
N TYR A 531 -1.68 -11.82 19.64
CA TYR A 531 -1.69 -13.10 18.93
C TYR A 531 -1.00 -14.16 19.78
N SER A 532 -1.45 -15.41 19.67
CA SER A 532 -0.83 -16.58 20.31
C SER A 532 -1.02 -17.80 19.44
N SER A 533 0.02 -18.60 19.23
CA SER A 533 -0.07 -19.90 18.55
C SER A 533 0.82 -20.95 19.18
N VAL A 534 0.36 -22.20 19.13
CA VAL A 534 1.13 -23.38 19.52
C VAL A 534 1.25 -24.32 18.32
N THR A 535 2.46 -24.81 18.09
CA THR A 535 2.79 -25.69 16.96
C THR A 535 2.02 -26.99 17.06
N GLY A 536 1.19 -27.27 16.06
CA GLY A 536 0.28 -28.42 16.05
C GLY A 536 -1.01 -28.22 16.84
N GLY A 537 -1.14 -27.12 17.59
CA GLY A 537 -2.37 -26.72 18.28
C GLY A 537 -3.17 -25.67 17.51
N SER A 538 -4.00 -24.94 18.24
CA SER A 538 -4.76 -23.78 17.77
C SER A 538 -3.94 -22.49 17.84
N SER A 539 -4.45 -21.45 17.19
CA SER A 539 -4.00 -20.06 17.36
C SER A 539 -5.17 -19.18 17.78
N THR A 540 -4.94 -18.27 18.71
CA THR A 540 -5.90 -17.25 19.12
C THR A 540 -5.38 -15.86 18.77
N SER A 541 -6.28 -14.94 18.45
CA SER A 541 -5.95 -13.53 18.30
C SER A 541 -7.08 -12.67 18.84
N TRP A 542 -6.70 -11.48 19.30
CA TRP A 542 -7.58 -10.46 19.85
C TRP A 542 -7.08 -9.10 19.36
N GLY A 543 -8.00 -8.16 19.16
CA GLY A 543 -7.68 -6.79 18.75
C GLY A 543 -8.67 -5.78 19.29
N ASP A 544 -8.20 -4.55 19.38
CA ASP A 544 -8.93 -3.35 19.78
C ASP A 544 -8.43 -2.24 18.86
N THR A 545 -9.21 -1.92 17.83
CA THR A 545 -8.84 -1.01 16.72
C THR A 545 -9.83 0.14 16.65
N VAL A 546 -9.33 1.37 16.76
CA VAL A 546 -10.06 2.62 16.57
C VAL A 546 -9.53 3.32 15.33
N GLU A 547 -10.42 3.64 14.40
CA GLU A 547 -10.15 4.55 13.30
C GLU A 547 -11.01 5.82 13.42
N LYS A 548 -10.41 6.95 13.03
CA LYS A 548 -11.06 8.24 12.87
C LYS A 548 -10.70 8.76 11.50
N TYR A 549 -11.70 9.09 10.71
CA TYR A 549 -11.58 9.61 9.36
C TYR A 549 -12.26 10.98 9.32
N GLU A 550 -11.49 12.01 9.00
CA GLU A 550 -11.94 13.39 8.80
C GLU A 550 -11.52 13.80 7.39
N SER A 551 -12.46 14.25 6.54
CA SER A 551 -12.14 14.79 5.22
C SER A 551 -13.03 15.97 4.86
N GLU A 552 -12.57 16.77 3.91
CA GLU A 552 -13.40 17.71 3.16
C GLU A 552 -13.03 17.64 1.68
N THR A 553 -14.04 17.66 0.82
CA THR A 553 -13.88 17.60 -0.64
C THR A 553 -14.84 18.58 -1.27
N ASN A 554 -14.32 19.59 -1.97
CA ASN A 554 -15.11 20.65 -2.61
C ASN A 554 -16.16 21.29 -1.66
N GLY A 555 -15.77 21.56 -0.42
CA GLY A 555 -16.63 22.15 0.62
C GLY A 555 -17.58 21.16 1.32
N GLN A 556 -17.62 19.89 0.92
CA GLN A 556 -18.38 18.85 1.61
C GLN A 556 -17.50 18.13 2.64
N ALA A 557 -17.72 18.42 3.92
CA ALA A 557 -17.06 17.75 5.03
C ALA A 557 -17.70 16.38 5.33
N TYR A 558 -16.86 15.38 5.62
CA TYR A 558 -17.27 14.05 6.04
C TYR A 558 -16.45 13.60 7.25
N GLN A 559 -17.11 12.97 8.22
CA GLN A 559 -16.46 12.45 9.42
C GLN A 559 -17.05 11.10 9.83
N GLN A 560 -16.18 10.15 10.18
CA GLN A 560 -16.55 8.86 10.75
C GLN A 560 -15.55 8.46 11.83
N SER A 561 -16.02 7.93 12.96
CA SER A 561 -15.18 7.20 13.90
C SER A 561 -15.73 5.81 14.15
N VAL A 562 -14.90 4.81 13.90
CA VAL A 562 -15.23 3.39 14.06
C VAL A 562 -14.32 2.80 15.14
N HIS A 563 -14.91 2.05 16.06
CA HIS A 563 -14.19 1.28 17.06
C HIS A 563 -14.66 -0.17 16.98
N ALA A 564 -13.72 -1.08 16.80
CA ALA A 564 -13.97 -2.50 16.83
C ALA A 564 -13.11 -3.21 17.87
N ILE A 565 -13.72 -4.15 18.58
CA ILE A 565 -13.06 -5.02 19.55
C ILE A 565 -13.34 -6.47 19.13
N ASN A 566 -12.28 -7.26 19.00
CA ASN A 566 -12.32 -8.70 18.75
C ASN A 566 -13.27 -9.10 17.59
N GLY A 567 -13.11 -8.47 16.42
CA GLY A 567 -13.94 -8.74 15.24
C GLY A 567 -15.28 -8.00 15.19
N THR A 568 -15.71 -7.30 16.25
CA THR A 568 -17.05 -6.70 16.38
C THR A 568 -16.99 -5.18 16.45
N VAL A 569 -17.79 -4.48 15.63
CA VAL A 569 -17.93 -3.00 15.68
C VAL A 569 -18.77 -2.58 16.88
N VAL A 570 -18.08 -2.15 17.95
CA VAL A 570 -18.71 -1.69 19.20
C VAL A 570 -19.24 -0.25 19.10
N HIS A 571 -18.63 0.59 18.28
CA HIS A 571 -19.07 1.98 18.06
C HIS A 571 -18.79 2.41 16.60
N ASN A 572 -19.74 3.13 16.00
CA ASN A 572 -19.62 3.77 14.69
C ASN A 572 -20.47 5.05 14.69
N THR A 573 -19.89 6.20 14.36
CA THR A 573 -20.62 7.48 14.22
C THR A 573 -21.02 7.84 12.79
N GLY A 574 -20.69 7.00 11.80
CA GLY A 574 -21.18 7.18 10.42
C GLY A 574 -22.69 6.92 10.32
N SER A 575 -23.37 7.73 9.50
CA SER A 575 -24.83 7.71 9.34
C SER A 575 -25.35 6.46 8.62
N GLN A 576 -25.89 5.51 9.39
CA GLN A 576 -26.69 4.34 8.96
C GLN A 576 -25.96 3.30 8.06
N ASP A 577 -26.28 2.00 8.07
CA ASP A 577 -27.18 1.19 8.93
C ASP A 577 -26.48 -0.12 9.36
N LYS A 578 -27.01 -0.84 10.35
CA LYS A 578 -26.49 -2.16 10.79
C LYS A 578 -27.45 -3.30 10.45
N VAL A 579 -26.91 -4.40 9.92
CA VAL A 579 -27.56 -5.73 9.92
C VAL A 579 -26.66 -6.70 10.68
N GLN A 580 -27.16 -7.28 11.77
CA GLN A 580 -26.44 -8.29 12.55
C GLN A 580 -26.94 -9.71 12.25
N ALA A 581 -25.99 -10.64 12.20
CA ALA A 581 -26.18 -12.06 12.45
C ALA A 581 -25.03 -12.55 13.33
N THR A 582 -25.25 -13.58 14.15
CA THR A 582 -24.34 -13.98 15.23
C THR A 582 -23.18 -14.91 14.73
N PRO A 583 -21.92 -14.90 15.26
CA PRO A 583 -20.73 -15.76 14.92
C PRO A 583 -20.46 -17.31 15.11
N GLN A 584 -21.31 -18.32 14.86
CA GLN A 584 -21.24 -19.70 15.47
C GLN A 584 -20.01 -20.64 15.23
N ASP A 585 -19.91 -21.75 16.00
CA ASP A 585 -18.73 -22.60 16.27
C ASP A 585 -18.69 -24.04 15.69
N HIS A 586 -17.50 -24.48 15.24
CA HIS A 586 -16.66 -25.51 15.89
C HIS A 586 -15.21 -25.55 15.30
N GLU A 587 -14.33 -26.42 15.82
CA GLU A 587 -12.87 -26.21 15.95
C GLU A 587 -11.95 -26.53 14.73
N SER A 588 -10.66 -26.17 14.86
CA SER A 588 -9.59 -26.35 13.84
C SER A 588 -8.19 -26.56 14.48
N GLY A 589 -7.16 -26.86 13.67
CA GLY A 589 -5.76 -26.79 14.14
C GLY A 589 -4.70 -27.12 13.06
N ARG A 590 -3.56 -26.39 13.08
CA ARG A 590 -2.23 -26.71 12.48
C ARG A 590 -1.33 -25.46 12.31
N GLY A 591 -0.03 -25.64 12.52
CA GLY A 591 1.02 -24.96 11.73
C GLY A 591 2.14 -24.27 12.53
N SER A 592 3.36 -24.27 11.98
CA SER A 592 4.58 -23.78 12.63
C SER A 592 5.01 -22.37 12.19
N VAL A 593 5.90 -21.75 12.96
CA VAL A 593 6.28 -20.33 12.92
C VAL A 593 7.36 -20.04 11.87
N LYS A 594 6.98 -19.89 10.60
CA LYS A 594 7.80 -19.21 9.57
C LYS A 594 6.98 -18.41 8.54
N ALA A 595 5.77 -17.99 8.94
CA ALA A 595 4.78 -17.31 8.10
C ALA A 595 3.88 -16.36 8.93
N ILE A 596 4.48 -15.61 9.85
CA ILE A 596 3.81 -14.57 10.68
C ILE A 596 4.59 -13.23 10.61
N LEU A 597 5.60 -13.19 9.75
CA LEU A 597 6.30 -11.98 9.28
C LEU A 597 6.33 -12.05 7.76
N GLY A 598 6.12 -10.90 7.11
CA GLY A 598 5.58 -10.73 5.76
C GLY A 598 6.10 -11.66 4.67
N LYS A 599 5.16 -12.18 3.87
CA LYS A 599 5.40 -13.05 2.71
C LYS A 599 4.37 -12.83 1.61
N GLY A 600 4.37 -11.62 1.05
CA GLY A 600 4.24 -11.44 -0.40
C GLY A 600 5.02 -12.52 -1.17
N PRO A 601 4.50 -12.99 -2.32
CA PRO A 601 4.78 -14.33 -2.83
C PRO A 601 6.25 -14.65 -3.09
N GLY A 602 6.69 -15.80 -2.58
CA GLY A 602 7.98 -16.38 -2.96
C GLY A 602 7.92 -16.98 -4.35
N SER A 603 8.93 -16.68 -5.18
CA SER A 603 9.09 -17.27 -6.51
C SER A 603 9.03 -18.81 -6.47
N PRO A 604 8.43 -19.47 -7.48
CA PRO A 604 8.60 -20.90 -7.64
C PRO A 604 10.09 -21.23 -7.82
N ALA A 605 10.56 -22.24 -7.10
CA ALA A 605 11.76 -22.96 -7.52
C ALA A 605 11.42 -23.73 -8.82
N PRO A 606 12.40 -23.91 -9.74
CA PRO A 606 12.18 -24.59 -11.01
C PRO A 606 11.85 -26.08 -10.87
#